data_AF-A0A0U0ZTB3-F1
#
_entry.id   AF-A0A0U0ZTB3-F1
#
_cell.length_a   1.000
_cell.length_b   1.000
_cell.length_c   1.000
_cell.angle_alpha   90.00
_cell.angle_beta   90.00
_cell.angle_gamma   90.00
#
_symmetry.space_group_name_H-M   'P 1'
#
loop_
_entity.id
_entity.type
_entity.pdbx_description
1 polymer ?
#
loop_
_entity_poly.entity_id
_entity_poly.type
_entity_poly.pdbx_seq_one_letter_code
_entity_poly.pdbx_strand_id
1 'polypeptide(L)'
;MPKRRTASSTLAVDLERHALARAAVGRVCEVTGQKYTIRQFTREAVDRKLREIWDDYNDGQPVPPDYEPLPTHPNVSAPRSSRPARATPA
;
A
#
# COMPACT_ATOMS: atom_id res chain seq x y z
N MET A 1 -31.77 10.11 8.66
CA MET A 1 -30.41 9.53 8.74
C MET A 1 -29.79 9.54 7.35
N PRO A 2 -28.84 10.43 7.01
CA PRO A 2 -28.24 10.41 5.68
C PRO A 2 -27.39 9.13 5.53
N LYS A 3 -27.68 8.36 4.48
CA LYS A 3 -26.98 7.14 4.10
C LYS A 3 -25.53 7.53 3.79
N ARG A 4 -24.57 7.18 4.67
CA ARG A 4 -23.14 7.34 4.38
C ARG A 4 -22.86 6.58 3.07
N ARG A 5 -22.74 7.29 1.95
CA ARG A 5 -22.12 6.72 0.76
C ARG A 5 -20.67 6.47 1.17
N THR A 6 -20.33 5.22 1.44
CA THR A 6 -18.92 4.82 1.49
C THR A 6 -18.31 5.24 0.18
N ALA A 7 -17.49 6.29 0.21
CA ALA A 7 -16.73 6.74 -0.94
C ALA A 7 -15.90 5.54 -1.43
N SER A 8 -16.14 5.13 -2.67
CA SER A 8 -15.35 4.09 -3.32
C SER A 8 -14.31 4.76 -4.20
N SER A 9 -13.04 4.40 -4.01
CA SER A 9 -11.95 4.81 -4.89
C SER A 9 -11.72 3.76 -5.97
N THR A 10 -11.39 4.19 -7.19
CA THR A 10 -10.98 3.31 -8.28
C THR A 10 -9.46 3.34 -8.40
N LEU A 11 -8.82 2.19 -8.39
CA LEU A 11 -7.37 2.05 -8.59
C LEU A 11 -7.12 1.37 -9.93
N ALA A 12 -6.21 1.94 -10.73
CA ALA A 12 -5.76 1.31 -11.96
C ALA A 12 -4.81 0.16 -11.64
N VAL A 13 -5.16 -1.03 -12.10
CA VAL A 13 -4.30 -2.22 -12.11
C VAL A 13 -4.33 -2.80 -13.52
N ASP A 14 -3.21 -3.31 -13.98
CA ASP A 14 -3.16 -3.96 -15.29
C ASP A 14 -3.99 -5.25 -15.30
N LEU A 15 -4.35 -5.68 -16.52
CA LEU A 15 -5.25 -6.80 -16.75
C LEU A 15 -4.71 -8.11 -16.16
N GLU A 16 -3.40 -8.34 -16.25
CA GLU A 16 -2.77 -9.56 -15.77
C GLU A 16 -2.83 -9.65 -14.25
N ARG A 17 -2.44 -8.58 -13.53
CA ARG A 17 -2.54 -8.53 -12.07
C ARG A 17 -3.98 -8.71 -11.59
N HIS A 18 -4.94 -8.11 -12.29
CA HIS A 18 -6.36 -8.30 -11.95
C HIS A 18 -6.82 -9.74 -12.16
N ALA A 19 -6.39 -10.40 -13.24
CA ALA A 19 -6.68 -11.82 -13.49
C ALA A 19 -6.08 -12.72 -12.40
N LEU A 20 -4.82 -12.48 -12.02
CA LEU A 20 -4.16 -13.20 -10.92
C LEU A 20 -4.89 -13.02 -9.58
N ALA A 21 -5.35 -11.80 -9.27
CA ALA A 21 -6.11 -11.54 -8.06
C ALA A 21 -7.44 -12.33 -8.04
N ARG A 22 -8.14 -12.44 -9.17
CA ARG A 22 -9.36 -13.26 -9.30
C ARG A 22 -9.06 -14.75 -9.08
N ALA A 23 -7.99 -15.26 -9.68
CA ALA A 23 -7.57 -16.65 -9.52
C ALA A 23 -7.21 -16.97 -8.06
N ALA A 24 -6.48 -16.08 -7.39
CA ALA A 24 -6.14 -16.22 -5.97
C ALA A 24 -7.40 -16.25 -5.08
N VAL A 25 -8.36 -15.35 -5.32
CA VAL A 25 -9.63 -15.34 -4.58
C VAL A 25 -10.40 -16.64 -4.80
N GLY A 26 -10.51 -17.10 -6.05
CA GLY A 26 -11.13 -18.38 -6.37
C GLY A 26 -10.50 -19.54 -5.60
N ARG A 27 -9.16 -19.58 -5.57
CA ARG A 27 -8.41 -20.61 -4.85
C ARG A 27 -8.66 -20.59 -3.34
N VAL A 28 -8.75 -19.42 -2.72
CA VAL A 28 -9.05 -19.30 -1.29
C VAL A 28 -10.47 -19.82 -0.99
N CYS A 29 -11.46 -19.45 -1.81
CA CYS A 29 -12.82 -19.94 -1.67
C CYS A 29 -12.90 -21.46 -1.80
N GLU A 30 -12.20 -22.06 -2.77
CA GLU A 30 -12.13 -23.52 -2.96
C GLU A 30 -11.54 -24.24 -1.74
N VAL A 31 -10.41 -23.74 -1.22
CA VAL A 31 -9.68 -24.40 -0.13
C VAL A 31 -10.39 -24.24 1.20
N THR A 32 -11.00 -23.08 1.46
CA THR A 32 -11.59 -22.76 2.76
C THR A 32 -13.09 -23.05 2.85
N GLY A 33 -13.77 -23.17 1.70
CA GLY A 33 -15.23 -23.21 1.63
C GLY A 33 -15.91 -21.92 2.07
N GLN A 34 -15.14 -20.86 2.35
CA GLN A 34 -15.65 -19.59 2.83
C GLN A 34 -15.75 -18.56 1.70
N LYS A 35 -16.70 -17.64 1.83
CA LYS A 35 -16.82 -16.52 0.90
C LYS A 35 -15.67 -15.55 1.11
N TYR A 36 -14.77 -15.49 0.13
CA TYR A 36 -13.71 -14.50 0.05
C TYR A 36 -13.91 -13.65 -1.22
N THR A 37 -13.75 -12.33 -1.12
CA THR A 37 -14.09 -11.40 -2.21
C THR A 37 -12.88 -10.63 -2.70
N ILE A 38 -12.91 -10.18 -3.96
CA ILE A 38 -11.85 -9.32 -4.51
C ILE A 38 -11.64 -8.04 -3.68
N ARG A 39 -12.73 -7.47 -3.15
CA ARG A 39 -12.68 -6.31 -2.26
C ARG A 39 -11.90 -6.62 -0.97
N GLN A 40 -12.13 -7.79 -0.39
CA GLN A 40 -11.44 -8.22 0.82
C GLN A 40 -9.96 -8.48 0.53
N PHE A 41 -9.66 -9.20 -0.56
CA PHE A 41 -8.29 -9.39 -1.05
C PHE A 41 -7.55 -8.07 -1.23
N THR A 42 -8.13 -7.10 -1.94
CA THR A 42 -7.49 -5.80 -2.16
C THR A 42 -7.28 -5.05 -0.85
N ARG A 43 -8.25 -5.07 0.07
CA ARG A 43 -8.10 -4.43 1.39
C ARG A 43 -6.96 -5.05 2.19
N GLU A 44 -6.93 -6.38 2.29
CA GLU A 44 -5.88 -7.09 3.03
C GLU A 44 -4.50 -6.87 2.40
N ALA A 45 -4.41 -6.85 1.06
CA ALA A 45 -3.17 -6.55 0.35
C ALA A 45 -2.67 -5.13 0.62
N VAL A 46 -3.57 -4.14 0.61
CA VAL A 46 -3.24 -2.74 0.95
C VAL A 46 -2.79 -2.64 2.42
N ASP A 47 -3.57 -3.21 3.34
CA ASP A 47 -3.25 -3.18 4.78
C ASP A 47 -1.90 -3.84 5.06
N ARG A 48 -1.59 -4.95 4.37
CA ARG A 48 -0.29 -5.62 4.48
C ARG A 48 0.83 -4.72 3.97
N LYS A 49 0.68 -4.11 2.79
CA LYS A 49 1.73 -3.26 2.24
C LYS A 49 1.95 -1.99 3.06
N LEU A 50 0.90 -1.41 3.63
CA LEU A 50 1.02 -0.29 4.55
C LEU A 50 1.85 -0.65 5.78
N ARG A 51 1.63 -1.82 6.39
CA ARG A 51 2.44 -2.28 7.53
C ARG A 51 3.91 -2.46 7.15
N GLU A 52 4.19 -3.09 6.00
CA GLU A 52 5.56 -3.18 5.49
C GLU A 52 6.19 -1.79 5.35
N ILE A 53 5.44 -0.79 4.84
CA ILE A 53 5.93 0.58 4.72
C ILE A 53 6.17 1.23 6.09
N TRP A 54 5.31 0.98 7.06
CA TRP A 54 5.46 1.51 8.42
C TRP A 54 6.74 0.96 9.07
N ASP A 55 6.95 -0.34 8.97
CA ASP A 55 8.11 -1.04 9.52
C ASP A 55 9.41 -0.59 8.84
N ASP A 56 9.42 -0.50 7.52
CA ASP A 56 10.62 -0.22 6.74
C ASP A 56 10.98 1.29 6.69
N TYR A 57 9.98 2.18 6.74
CA TYR A 57 10.16 3.61 6.43
C TYR A 57 9.59 4.58 7.47
N ASN A 58 8.93 4.12 8.53
CA ASN A 58 8.32 4.99 9.54
C ASN A 58 8.53 4.47 10.97
N ASP A 59 9.69 3.83 11.25
CA ASP A 59 10.07 3.34 12.58
C ASP A 59 9.02 2.40 13.22
N GLY A 60 8.32 1.61 12.40
CA GLY A 60 7.21 0.75 12.84
C GLY A 60 5.95 1.50 13.25
N GLN A 61 5.89 2.82 13.05
CA GLN A 61 4.73 3.64 13.36
C GLN A 61 3.80 3.77 12.14
N PRO A 62 2.48 3.87 12.37
CA PRO A 62 1.53 4.15 11.29
C PRO A 62 1.77 5.51 10.61
N VAL A 63 1.78 5.51 9.28
CA VAL A 63 1.74 6.74 8.47
C VAL A 63 0.31 7.31 8.52
N PRO A 64 0.13 8.61 8.84
CA PRO A 64 -1.19 9.22 8.88
C PRO A 64 -1.82 9.28 7.48
N PRO A 65 -3.16 9.25 7.37
CA PRO A 65 -3.83 9.34 6.08
C PRO A 65 -3.57 10.70 5.42
N ASP A 66 -3.25 10.67 4.13
CA ASP A 66 -3.23 11.84 3.27
C ASP A 66 -4.37 11.74 2.25
N TYR A 67 -5.16 12.81 2.14
CA TYR A 67 -6.31 12.88 1.24
C TYR A 67 -6.05 13.76 0.02
N GLU A 68 -4.89 14.43 -0.03
CA GLU A 68 -4.47 15.15 -1.21
C GLU A 68 -3.96 14.17 -2.29
N PRO A 69 -4.26 14.41 -3.58
CA PRO A 69 -3.74 13.58 -4.66
C PRO A 69 -2.21 13.60 -4.68
N LEU A 70 -1.61 12.43 -4.90
CA LEU A 70 -0.17 12.35 -5.14
C LEU A 70 0.21 13.17 -6.39
N PRO A 71 1.34 13.88 -6.35
CA PRO A 71 1.85 14.57 -7.54
C PRO A 71 2.22 13.56 -8.62
N THR A 72 1.98 13.91 -9.89
CA THR A 72 2.29 13.05 -11.06
C THR A 72 3.76 12.62 -11.11
N HIS A 73 4.65 13.44 -10.55
CA HIS A 73 6.06 13.14 -10.36
C HIS A 73 6.43 13.39 -8.90
N PRO A 74 6.74 12.35 -8.10
CA PRO A 74 7.27 12.57 -6.78
C PRO A 74 8.61 13.29 -6.91
N ASN A 75 8.75 14.45 -6.26
CA ASN A 75 10.04 15.14 -6.17
C ASN A 75 10.94 14.33 -5.25
N VAL A 76 11.63 13.34 -5.82
CA VAL A 76 12.68 12.57 -5.14
C VAL A 76 13.92 13.46 -5.06
N SER A 77 13.89 14.43 -4.14
CA SER A 77 15.13 15.02 -3.68
C SER A 77 15.96 13.89 -3.06
N ALA A 78 17.11 13.59 -3.68
CA ALA A 78 17.99 12.49 -3.29
C ALA A 78 18.15 12.43 -1.75
N PRO A 79 18.29 11.23 -1.15
CA PRO A 79 18.51 11.12 0.28
C PRO A 79 19.67 12.04 0.65
N ARG A 80 19.45 12.95 1.61
CA ARG A 80 20.53 13.77 2.16
C ARG A 80 21.56 12.80 2.68
N SER A 81 22.59 12.58 1.87
CA SER A 81 23.72 11.71 2.21
C SER A 81 24.20 12.18 3.57
N SER A 82 24.03 11.33 4.58
CA SER A 82 24.75 11.40 5.84
C SER A 82 26.22 11.23 5.52
N ARG A 83 26.83 12.31 5.03
CA ARG A 83 28.27 12.45 4.88
C ARG A 83 28.84 12.28 6.29
N PRO A 84 29.59 11.21 6.62
CA PRO A 84 30.31 11.22 7.87
C PRO A 84 31.29 12.39 7.80
N ALA A 85 31.27 13.23 8.82
CA ALA A 85 32.26 14.28 9.00
C ALA A 85 33.64 13.64 8.86
N ARG A 86 34.37 14.03 7.81
CA ARG A 86 35.76 13.63 7.64
C ARG A 86 36.51 14.22 8.82
N ALA A 87 36.83 13.40 9.81
CA ALA A 87 37.72 13.76 10.89
C ALA A 87 39.06 14.16 10.25
N THR A 88 39.46 15.41 10.45
CA THR A 88 40.80 15.89 10.14
C THR A 88 41.75 15.28 11.17
N PRO A 89 42.77 14.50 10.79
CA PRO A 89 43.87 14.21 11.70
C PRO A 89 44.87 15.37 11.68
N ALA A 90 45.33 15.71 12.88
CA ALA A 90 46.49 16.51 13.32
C ALA A 90 47.17 17.45 12.32
#